data_AF-A0A1Z9H8P7-F1
#
_entry.id   AF-A0A1Z9H8P7-F1
#
_cell.length_a   1.000
_cell.length_b   1.000
_cell.length_c   1.000
_cell.angle_alpha   90.00
_cell.angle_beta   90.00
_cell.angle_gamma   90.00
#
_symmetry.space_group_name_H-M   'P 1'
#
loop_
_entity.id
_entity.type
_entity.pdbx_description
1 polymer ?
#
loop_
_entity_poly.entity_id
_entity_poly.type
_entity_poly.pdbx_seq_one_letter_code
_entity_poly.pdbx_strand_id
1 'polypeptide(L)'
;MLCPLVTVVLAQTVEFSSPVSSDRWMYPFNATPGDRVAGSLFGVYADPSFDERDAQIFLAFDLTEAGLPSGTPVSQIRCNQLTLTIDAVGINEIPYDPTLDANESFVDPNLDLDPGRPVTLWSAAGRSGFTACDFPEDGPFAIGSPVGTDNRTVFCQAFDEETFEFLDVSNSVRDGLDLPPLAIGQIDGLIPGQAILPYDRMVFEVDLDQIAAKELLFGVDEFCGRVNFVLASWQEPTDMSSGFHSFFMRENPDVIFGFAAAATLSGEIEIVAACPEDIDGDGTVAFADLLVVLGDWNCSTCSQSDVDEDGMVGFSDVLAVIAKWGGCS
;
A
#
# COMPACT_ATOMS: atom_id res chain seq x y z
N MET A 1 5.30 -33.53 -33.74
CA MET A 1 6.01 -32.27 -33.47
C MET A 1 5.01 -31.14 -33.63
N LEU A 2 4.30 -30.83 -32.54
CA LEU A 2 3.50 -29.63 -32.42
C LEU A 2 4.42 -28.59 -31.79
N CYS A 3 4.73 -27.54 -32.54
CA CYS A 3 5.41 -26.36 -32.02
C CYS A 3 4.42 -25.70 -31.03
N PRO A 4 4.78 -25.50 -29.75
CA PRO A 4 3.92 -24.74 -28.87
C PRO A 4 3.90 -23.31 -29.41
N LEU A 5 2.70 -22.74 -29.59
CA LEU A 5 2.56 -21.32 -29.80
C LEU A 5 3.14 -20.64 -28.57
N VAL A 6 4.31 -20.03 -28.70
CA VAL A 6 4.76 -19.00 -27.75
C VAL A 6 3.78 -17.85 -27.95
N THR A 7 2.83 -17.71 -27.03
CA THR A 7 2.01 -16.51 -26.93
C THR A 7 2.97 -15.40 -26.55
N VAL A 8 3.38 -14.60 -27.53
CA VAL A 8 4.10 -13.35 -27.26
C VAL A 8 3.08 -12.45 -26.58
N VAL A 9 3.14 -12.38 -25.25
CA VAL A 9 2.49 -11.31 -24.50
C VAL A 9 3.29 -10.07 -24.86
N LEU A 10 2.74 -9.25 -25.76
CA LEU A 10 3.25 -7.90 -25.94
C LEU A 10 3.02 -7.18 -24.62
N ALA A 11 4.04 -6.49 -24.11
CA ALA A 11 3.89 -5.70 -22.90
C ALA A 11 2.70 -4.74 -23.07
N GLN A 12 1.73 -4.85 -22.16
CA GLN A 12 0.50 -4.08 -22.22
C GLN A 12 0.56 -3.00 -21.15
N THR A 13 0.82 -1.76 -21.58
CA THR A 13 0.62 -0.59 -20.74
C THR A 13 -0.87 -0.28 -20.59
N VAL A 14 -1.27 -0.04 -19.36
CA VAL A 14 -2.63 0.27 -18.92
C VAL A 14 -2.57 1.56 -18.12
N GLU A 15 -3.14 2.62 -18.69
CA GLU A 15 -3.50 3.81 -17.92
C GLU A 15 -4.88 3.60 -17.30
N PHE A 16 -5.03 3.90 -16.01
CA PHE A 16 -6.29 3.72 -15.31
C PHE A 16 -6.60 4.87 -14.35
N SER A 17 -7.89 4.98 -14.03
CA SER A 17 -8.41 5.79 -12.94
C SER A 17 -9.59 5.03 -12.34
N SER A 18 -9.35 4.41 -11.19
CA SER A 18 -10.30 3.57 -10.49
C SER A 18 -10.80 4.29 -9.23
N PRO A 19 -12.12 4.48 -9.07
CA PRO A 19 -12.65 4.91 -7.80
C PRO A 19 -12.42 3.83 -6.75
N VAL A 20 -12.45 4.22 -5.47
CA VAL A 20 -12.36 3.27 -4.37
C VAL A 20 -13.48 2.22 -4.45
N SER A 21 -13.10 0.95 -4.42
CA SER A 21 -14.05 -0.17 -4.45
C SER A 21 -14.60 -0.48 -3.06
N SER A 22 -13.79 -0.26 -2.02
CA SER A 22 -14.22 -0.33 -0.62
C SER A 22 -13.46 0.67 0.22
N ASP A 23 -14.18 1.47 1.01
CA ASP A 23 -13.57 2.32 2.03
C ASP A 23 -14.15 2.05 3.41
N ARG A 24 -13.30 2.24 4.42
CA ARG A 24 -13.72 1.96 5.78
C ARG A 24 -12.96 2.81 6.78
N TRP A 25 -13.72 3.57 7.56
CA TRP A 25 -13.20 4.21 8.76
C TRP A 25 -12.91 3.18 9.87
N MET A 26 -11.63 2.91 10.09
CA MET A 26 -11.10 1.97 11.07
C MET A 26 -10.86 2.67 12.41
N TYR A 27 -11.91 2.72 13.22
CA TYR A 27 -11.90 3.28 14.56
C TYR A 27 -12.66 2.34 15.53
N PRO A 28 -12.13 2.04 16.74
CA PRO A 28 -12.75 1.11 17.70
C PRO A 28 -14.24 1.34 17.98
N PHE A 29 -14.69 2.59 17.92
CA PHE A 29 -16.05 2.99 18.24
C PHE A 29 -16.88 3.37 17.00
N ASN A 30 -16.44 2.96 15.81
CA ASN A 30 -17.24 3.12 14.60
C ASN A 30 -18.49 2.22 14.64
N ALA A 31 -19.66 2.82 14.87
CA ALA A 31 -20.94 2.12 14.94
C ALA A 31 -21.54 1.75 13.57
N THR A 32 -20.99 2.25 12.46
CA THR A 32 -21.49 2.02 11.08
C THR A 32 -20.33 1.65 10.15
N PRO A 33 -19.65 0.51 10.40
CA PRO A 33 -18.58 0.01 9.54
C PRO A 33 -19.01 -0.11 8.07
N GLY A 34 -18.21 0.42 7.14
CA GLY A 34 -18.47 0.35 5.69
C GLY A 34 -19.57 1.27 5.15
N ASP A 35 -20.28 2.01 6.02
CA ASP A 35 -21.39 2.91 5.63
C ASP A 35 -21.18 4.36 6.12
N ARG A 36 -19.96 4.70 6.54
CA ARG A 36 -19.67 6.03 7.10
C ARG A 36 -19.52 7.04 5.97
N VAL A 37 -20.21 8.18 6.08
CA VAL A 37 -20.09 9.27 5.10
C VAL A 37 -18.79 10.08 5.20
N ALA A 38 -18.07 9.96 6.31
CA ALA A 38 -16.78 10.62 6.51
C ALA A 38 -15.91 9.76 7.43
N GLY A 39 -14.63 9.64 7.08
CA GLY A 39 -13.60 9.00 7.89
C GLY A 39 -12.68 10.06 8.45
N SER A 40 -12.27 9.93 9.71
CA SER A 40 -11.29 10.82 10.33
C SER A 40 -9.98 10.11 10.62
N LEU A 41 -8.89 10.87 10.59
CA LEU A 41 -7.55 10.38 10.92
C LEU A 41 -7.04 11.11 12.15
N PHE A 42 -6.61 10.36 13.15
CA PHE A 42 -5.99 10.89 14.35
C PHE A 42 -5.20 9.83 15.08
N GLY A 43 -4.28 10.30 15.91
CA GLY A 43 -3.45 9.45 16.75
C GLY A 43 -3.52 9.81 18.22
N VAL A 44 -2.83 9.00 19.02
CA VAL A 44 -2.60 9.24 20.44
C VAL A 44 -1.18 8.83 20.79
N TYR A 45 -0.48 9.66 21.55
CA TYR A 45 0.83 9.30 22.07
C TYR A 45 0.75 8.70 23.48
N ALA A 46 1.51 7.63 23.71
CA ALA A 46 1.74 7.01 25.02
C ALA A 46 0.48 6.53 25.78
N ASP A 47 -0.61 6.22 25.07
CA ASP A 47 -1.79 5.57 25.65
C ASP A 47 -1.83 4.08 25.25
N PRO A 48 -1.69 3.12 26.19
CA PRO A 48 -1.71 1.70 25.88
C PRO A 48 -3.10 1.16 25.49
N SER A 49 -4.14 2.00 25.56
CA SER A 49 -5.52 1.64 25.26
C SER A 49 -5.81 1.62 23.76
N PHE A 50 -4.95 2.22 22.93
CA PHE A 50 -5.13 2.36 21.49
C PHE A 50 -3.79 2.26 20.78
N ASP A 51 -3.80 1.85 19.51
CA ASP A 51 -2.63 2.04 18.65
C ASP A 51 -2.34 3.53 18.47
N GLU A 52 -1.08 3.89 18.31
CA GLU A 52 -0.68 5.30 18.22
C GLU A 52 -1.31 5.99 17.01
N ARG A 53 -1.41 5.29 15.87
CA ARG A 53 -2.30 5.66 14.76
C ARG A 53 -3.71 5.12 15.05
N ASP A 54 -4.47 5.76 15.94
CA ASP A 54 -5.75 5.24 16.48
C ASP A 54 -6.89 5.18 15.45
N ALA A 55 -7.19 6.28 14.76
CA ALA A 55 -8.17 6.29 13.69
C ALA A 55 -7.48 6.36 12.33
N GLN A 56 -7.77 5.38 11.48
CA GLN A 56 -7.25 5.29 10.12
C GLN A 56 -8.39 5.04 9.12
N ILE A 57 -8.13 5.22 7.83
CA ILE A 57 -9.08 4.85 6.77
C ILE A 57 -8.44 3.77 5.91
N PHE A 58 -9.09 2.61 5.84
CA PHE A 58 -8.75 1.56 4.87
C PHE A 58 -9.38 1.89 3.53
N LEU A 59 -8.61 1.76 2.45
CA LEU A 59 -9.02 1.99 1.08
C LEU A 59 -8.60 0.80 0.22
N ALA A 60 -9.52 0.22 -0.54
CA ALA A 60 -9.24 -0.83 -1.51
C ALA A 60 -9.63 -0.37 -2.91
N PHE A 61 -8.78 -0.70 -3.89
CA PHE A 61 -8.98 -0.41 -5.30
C PHE A 61 -8.87 -1.68 -6.12
N ASP A 62 -9.99 -2.13 -6.69
CA ASP A 62 -10.02 -3.23 -7.65
C ASP A 62 -9.39 -2.78 -8.98
N LEU A 63 -8.31 -3.48 -9.38
CA LEU A 63 -7.61 -3.21 -10.64
C LEU A 63 -7.92 -4.26 -11.72
N THR A 64 -8.77 -5.25 -11.43
CA THR A 64 -9.16 -6.25 -12.43
C THR A 64 -9.96 -5.64 -13.56
N GLU A 65 -10.84 -4.68 -13.27
CA GLU A 65 -11.57 -3.90 -14.29
C GLU A 65 -10.67 -2.90 -15.04
N ALA A 66 -9.59 -2.45 -14.40
CA ALA A 66 -8.56 -1.64 -15.05
C ALA A 66 -7.72 -2.46 -16.03
N GLY A 67 -7.72 -3.79 -15.94
CA GLY A 67 -6.98 -4.68 -16.84
C GLY A 67 -5.76 -5.34 -16.22
N LEU A 68 -5.63 -5.31 -14.90
CA LEU A 68 -4.64 -6.09 -14.14
C LEU A 68 -5.35 -7.25 -13.41
N PRO A 69 -5.37 -8.47 -13.98
CA PRO A 69 -6.09 -9.59 -13.40
C PRO A 69 -5.52 -10.06 -12.05
N SER A 70 -6.40 -10.58 -11.19
CA SER A 70 -5.97 -11.38 -10.04
C SER A 70 -5.20 -12.63 -10.50
N GLY A 71 -4.19 -13.04 -9.74
CA GLY A 71 -3.25 -14.11 -10.08
C GLY A 71 -2.14 -13.70 -11.04
N THR A 72 -2.06 -12.41 -11.45
CA THR A 72 -0.90 -11.93 -12.21
C THR A 72 0.35 -12.03 -11.33
N PRO A 73 1.42 -12.74 -11.75
CA PRO A 73 2.65 -12.79 -10.99
C PRO A 73 3.20 -11.39 -10.76
N VAL A 74 3.54 -11.05 -9.52
CA VAL A 74 4.02 -9.71 -9.15
C VAL A 74 5.28 -9.35 -9.91
N SER A 75 6.15 -10.33 -10.20
CA SER A 75 7.35 -10.14 -11.04
C SER A 75 7.04 -9.60 -12.44
N GLN A 76 5.82 -9.84 -12.97
CA GLN A 76 5.34 -9.36 -14.27
C GLN A 76 4.69 -7.99 -14.22
N ILE A 77 4.58 -7.37 -13.04
CA ILE A 77 3.96 -6.06 -12.88
C ILE A 77 5.07 -5.00 -12.85
N ARG A 78 4.93 -4.00 -13.71
CA ARG A 78 5.72 -2.76 -13.68
C ARG A 78 4.75 -1.63 -13.44
N CYS A 79 5.02 -0.80 -12.44
CA CYS A 79 4.24 0.39 -12.13
C CYS A 79 5.10 1.60 -12.41
N ASN A 80 4.67 2.46 -13.34
CA ASN A 80 5.43 3.64 -13.75
C ASN A 80 4.98 4.89 -12.98
N GLN A 81 3.69 4.93 -12.64
CA GLN A 81 3.10 6.02 -11.88
C GLN A 81 1.91 5.49 -11.09
N LEU A 82 1.76 5.95 -9.85
CA LEU A 82 0.59 5.70 -9.03
C LEU A 82 0.28 6.91 -8.16
N THR A 83 -0.96 7.38 -8.23
CA THR A 83 -1.41 8.59 -7.53
C THR A 83 -2.78 8.34 -6.93
N LEU A 84 -2.91 8.58 -5.62
CA LEU A 84 -4.18 8.57 -4.93
C LEU A 84 -4.65 10.00 -4.69
N THR A 85 -5.94 10.26 -4.90
CA THR A 85 -6.56 11.55 -4.58
C THR A 85 -7.78 11.35 -3.71
N ILE A 86 -8.06 12.29 -2.81
CA ILE A 86 -9.23 12.28 -1.93
C ILE A 86 -9.55 13.69 -1.47
N ASP A 87 -10.84 14.05 -1.40
CA ASP A 87 -11.24 15.38 -0.94
C ASP A 87 -11.41 15.41 0.60
N ALA A 88 -10.91 16.47 1.21
CA ALA A 88 -11.10 16.75 2.62
C ALA A 88 -12.52 17.27 2.89
N VAL A 89 -13.15 16.79 3.97
CA VAL A 89 -14.42 17.39 4.44
C VAL A 89 -14.16 18.77 5.04
N GLY A 90 -12.96 19.00 5.59
CA GLY A 90 -12.50 20.31 6.07
C GLY A 90 -13.35 20.93 7.18
N ILE A 91 -13.99 20.10 8.01
CA ILE A 91 -14.81 20.56 9.15
C ILE A 91 -14.01 21.21 10.28
N ASN A 92 -12.68 21.00 10.30
CA ASN A 92 -11.78 21.41 11.36
C ASN A 92 -10.66 22.30 10.79
N GLU A 93 -10.26 23.34 11.52
CA GLU A 93 -9.07 24.14 11.18
C GLU A 93 -7.80 23.35 11.53
N ILE A 94 -7.44 22.38 10.69
CA ILE A 94 -6.21 21.60 10.83
C ILE A 94 -5.10 22.26 10.01
N PRO A 95 -3.95 22.57 10.62
CA PRO A 95 -2.80 23.05 9.86
C PRO A 95 -2.35 21.98 8.87
N TYR A 96 -2.21 22.40 7.61
CA TYR A 96 -1.65 21.60 6.55
C TYR A 96 -0.17 21.36 6.80
N ASP A 97 0.22 20.10 6.77
CA ASP A 97 1.58 19.65 6.95
C ASP A 97 1.95 18.70 5.79
N PRO A 98 2.83 19.16 4.89
CA PRO A 98 3.30 18.38 3.76
C PRO A 98 4.59 17.60 4.01
N THR A 99 5.16 17.61 5.23
CA THR A 99 6.45 16.98 5.51
C THR A 99 6.31 15.84 6.51
N LEU A 100 7.26 14.90 6.50
CA LEU A 100 7.24 13.82 7.47
C LEU A 100 7.86 14.29 8.78
N ASP A 101 7.11 14.12 9.84
CA ASP A 101 7.61 14.35 11.19
C ASP A 101 8.52 13.23 11.67
N ALA A 102 9.63 13.60 12.29
CA ALA A 102 10.46 12.66 13.03
C ALA A 102 9.68 12.09 14.22
N ASN A 103 9.87 10.80 14.51
CA ASN A 103 9.22 10.13 15.64
C ASN A 103 9.48 10.83 16.99
N GLU A 104 10.65 11.43 17.15
CA GLU A 104 11.02 12.18 18.36
C GLU A 104 10.15 13.42 18.59
N SER A 105 9.57 13.99 17.53
CA SER A 105 8.70 15.17 17.63
C SER A 105 7.35 14.86 18.29
N PHE A 106 6.97 13.59 18.41
CA PHE A 106 5.79 13.16 19.19
C PHE A 106 6.08 13.09 20.69
N VAL A 107 7.36 12.89 21.05
CA VAL A 107 7.81 12.88 22.45
C VAL A 107 8.13 14.31 22.93
N ASP A 108 8.79 15.09 22.08
CA ASP A 108 9.09 16.50 22.30
C ASP A 108 8.59 17.34 21.11
N PRO A 109 7.40 17.96 21.23
CA PRO A 109 6.82 18.80 20.17
C PRO A 109 7.69 20.00 19.74
N ASN A 110 8.77 20.34 20.47
CA ASN A 110 9.70 21.38 20.02
C ASN A 110 10.68 20.89 18.94
N LEU A 111 10.76 19.58 18.72
CA LEU A 111 11.55 18.97 17.64
C LEU A 111 10.78 18.92 16.32
N ASP A 112 9.50 19.26 16.36
CA ASP A 112 8.65 19.44 15.19
C ASP A 112 9.11 20.66 14.38
N LEU A 113 9.35 20.46 13.08
CA LEU A 113 9.98 21.46 12.22
C LEU A 113 8.98 22.37 11.52
N ASP A 114 7.72 21.96 11.47
CA ASP A 114 6.65 22.75 10.89
C ASP A 114 5.31 22.56 11.63
N PRO A 115 4.27 23.34 11.32
CA PRO A 115 3.00 23.24 12.02
C PRO A 115 2.12 22.13 11.43
N GLY A 116 1.75 21.17 12.28
CA GLY A 116 0.68 20.23 12.02
C GLY A 116 1.11 18.81 12.31
N ARG A 117 0.41 17.86 11.68
CA ARG A 117 0.84 16.46 11.56
C ARG A 117 0.45 15.98 10.17
N PRO A 118 1.33 15.26 9.47
CA PRO A 118 1.06 14.92 8.09
C PRO A 118 -0.04 13.87 7.99
N VAL A 119 -0.68 13.85 6.83
CA VAL A 119 -1.46 12.69 6.41
C VAL A 119 -0.57 11.80 5.58
N THR A 120 -0.48 10.54 5.96
CA THR A 120 0.43 9.55 5.39
C THR A 120 -0.34 8.41 4.76
N LEU A 121 0.15 7.93 3.62
CA LEU A 121 -0.38 6.77 2.91
C LEU A 121 0.54 5.58 3.14
N TRP A 122 -0.02 4.48 3.61
CA TRP A 122 0.70 3.24 3.88
C TRP A 122 0.10 2.10 3.07
N SER A 123 0.91 1.06 2.81
CA SER A 123 0.34 -0.22 2.40
C SER A 123 -0.55 -0.77 3.52
N ALA A 124 -1.63 -1.44 3.15
CA ALA A 124 -2.46 -2.14 4.11
C ALA A 124 -1.98 -3.58 4.27
N ALA A 125 -1.86 -4.04 5.52
CA ALA A 125 -1.75 -5.45 5.84
C ALA A 125 -2.86 -5.90 6.79
N GLY A 126 -3.07 -7.21 6.89
CA GLY A 126 -4.12 -7.80 7.71
C GLY A 126 -3.58 -8.70 8.82
N ARG A 127 -4.35 -8.81 9.91
CA ARG A 127 -4.11 -9.78 11.00
C ARG A 127 -5.42 -10.44 11.43
N SER A 128 -5.32 -11.37 12.37
CA SER A 128 -6.48 -12.06 12.96
C SER A 128 -7.34 -12.84 11.95
N GLY A 129 -6.68 -13.45 10.96
CA GLY A 129 -7.34 -14.25 9.91
C GLY A 129 -7.81 -13.45 8.70
N PHE A 130 -7.46 -12.16 8.64
CA PHE A 130 -7.62 -11.33 7.45
C PHE A 130 -6.26 -10.99 6.84
N THR A 131 -6.28 -10.77 5.54
CA THR A 131 -5.25 -10.08 4.76
C THR A 131 -5.85 -8.78 4.25
N ALA A 132 -5.03 -7.83 3.79
CA ALA A 132 -5.57 -6.66 3.12
C ALA A 132 -6.33 -7.02 1.82
N CYS A 133 -6.05 -8.18 1.21
CA CYS A 133 -6.71 -8.68 0.01
C CYS A 133 -8.06 -9.37 0.23
N ASP A 134 -8.36 -9.84 1.46
CA ASP A 134 -9.65 -10.48 1.77
C ASP A 134 -10.51 -9.68 2.76
N PHE A 135 -9.97 -8.64 3.38
CA PHE A 135 -10.69 -7.83 4.34
C PHE A 135 -11.94 -7.20 3.70
N PRO A 136 -13.14 -7.41 4.28
CA PRO A 136 -14.38 -6.84 3.77
C PRO A 136 -14.59 -5.41 4.26
N GLU A 137 -15.27 -4.60 3.45
CA GLU A 137 -15.60 -3.20 3.76
C GLU A 137 -16.28 -3.02 5.13
N ASP A 138 -17.21 -3.91 5.46
CA ASP A 138 -17.96 -3.95 6.72
C ASP A 138 -17.29 -4.83 7.79
N GLY A 139 -16.04 -5.25 7.60
CA GLY A 139 -15.29 -6.14 8.50
C GLY A 139 -15.21 -5.71 9.98
N PRO A 140 -14.69 -6.53 10.88
CA PRO A 140 -14.51 -6.12 12.28
C PRO A 140 -13.31 -5.18 12.42
N PHE A 141 -13.35 -4.20 13.33
CA PHE A 141 -12.16 -3.42 13.71
C PHE A 141 -11.09 -4.32 14.34
N ALA A 142 -11.50 -5.19 15.26
CA ALA A 142 -10.64 -6.15 15.95
C ALA A 142 -11.41 -7.46 16.19
N ILE A 143 -10.69 -8.58 16.28
CA ILE A 143 -11.26 -9.84 16.79
C ILE A 143 -11.06 -9.88 18.30
N GLY A 144 -12.11 -9.55 19.04
CA GLY A 144 -12.09 -9.49 20.50
C GLY A 144 -12.30 -8.09 21.03
N SER A 145 -11.43 -7.64 21.95
CA SER A 145 -11.51 -6.29 22.51
C SER A 145 -11.12 -5.26 21.44
N PRO A 146 -11.97 -4.25 21.18
CA PRO A 146 -11.61 -3.15 20.28
C PRO A 146 -10.66 -2.14 20.97
N VAL A 147 -10.45 -2.27 22.29
CA VAL A 147 -9.49 -1.49 23.08
C VAL A 147 -8.23 -2.33 23.28
N GLY A 148 -7.08 -1.69 23.11
CA GLY A 148 -5.74 -2.26 23.17
C GLY A 148 -4.90 -1.81 21.98
N THR A 149 -3.65 -2.22 22.00
CA THR A 149 -2.71 -2.09 20.89
C THR A 149 -2.58 -3.40 20.14
N ASP A 150 -2.14 -3.34 18.90
CA ASP A 150 -1.83 -4.45 18.01
C ASP A 150 -3.02 -5.40 17.76
N ASN A 151 -4.25 -4.91 17.94
CA ASN A 151 -5.49 -5.67 17.85
C ASN A 151 -6.28 -5.42 16.55
N ARG A 152 -5.94 -4.35 15.83
CA ARG A 152 -6.66 -3.91 14.63
C ARG A 152 -6.45 -4.90 13.48
N THR A 153 -7.54 -5.36 12.88
CA THR A 153 -7.55 -6.38 11.82
C THR A 153 -6.85 -5.95 10.53
N VAL A 154 -6.79 -4.65 10.25
CA VAL A 154 -6.02 -4.07 9.14
C VAL A 154 -5.15 -2.95 9.67
N PHE A 155 -3.91 -2.84 9.24
CA PHE A 155 -2.93 -1.93 9.80
C PHE A 155 -1.99 -1.33 8.75
N CYS A 156 -1.27 -0.28 9.15
CA CYS A 156 -0.25 0.35 8.32
C CYS A 156 0.97 -0.58 8.22
N GLN A 157 1.33 -1.00 7.01
CA GLN A 157 2.51 -1.81 6.75
C GLN A 157 3.60 -0.97 6.08
N ALA A 158 4.83 -1.21 6.50
CA ALA A 158 6.04 -0.72 5.84
C ALA A 158 7.03 -1.87 5.66
N PHE A 159 8.05 -1.66 4.83
CA PHE A 159 9.17 -2.57 4.69
C PHE A 159 10.39 -2.00 5.40
N ASP A 160 11.06 -2.84 6.19
CA ASP A 160 12.31 -2.49 6.85
C ASP A 160 13.50 -3.03 6.04
N GLU A 161 14.31 -2.12 5.50
CA GLU A 161 15.48 -2.46 4.68
C GLU A 161 16.65 -3.03 5.50
N GLU A 162 16.67 -2.83 6.83
CA GLU A 162 17.71 -3.39 7.69
C GLU A 162 17.44 -4.87 7.98
N THR A 163 16.18 -5.21 8.23
CA THR A 163 15.75 -6.57 8.60
C THR A 163 15.20 -7.38 7.44
N PHE A 164 14.84 -6.73 6.33
CA PHE A 164 14.13 -7.30 5.18
C PHE A 164 12.77 -7.90 5.57
N GLU A 165 12.08 -7.28 6.52
CA GLU A 165 10.77 -7.71 7.01
C GLU A 165 9.69 -6.66 6.74
N PHE A 166 8.46 -7.12 6.53
CA PHE A 166 7.29 -6.25 6.55
C PHE A 166 6.84 -6.05 7.99
N LEU A 167 6.83 -4.80 8.44
CA LEU A 167 6.52 -4.44 9.82
C LEU A 167 5.19 -3.68 9.92
N ASP A 168 4.50 -3.92 11.04
CA ASP A 168 3.38 -3.10 11.47
C ASP A 168 3.90 -1.80 12.06
N VAL A 169 3.60 -0.69 11.40
CA VAL A 169 4.00 0.64 11.86
C VAL A 169 2.85 1.37 12.52
N SER A 170 1.83 0.69 13.04
CA SER A 170 0.74 1.37 13.77
C SER A 170 1.24 2.10 15.02
N ASN A 171 2.30 1.57 15.65
CA ASN A 171 2.90 2.06 16.90
C ASN A 171 4.39 2.46 16.72
N SER A 172 4.68 3.23 15.67
CA SER A 172 6.05 3.63 15.28
C SER A 172 6.90 4.22 16.41
N VAL A 173 6.34 5.11 17.24
CA VAL A 173 7.13 5.80 18.26
C VAL A 173 7.38 4.88 19.45
N ARG A 174 6.36 4.13 19.88
CA ARG A 174 6.48 3.08 20.91
C ARG A 174 7.55 2.05 20.54
N ASP A 175 7.55 1.62 19.28
CA ASP A 175 8.39 0.52 18.80
C ASP A 175 9.73 1.00 18.22
N GLY A 176 9.94 2.31 18.10
CA GLY A 176 11.16 2.90 17.55
C GLY A 176 11.35 2.62 16.06
N LEU A 177 10.25 2.54 15.31
CA LEU A 177 10.22 2.27 13.87
C LEU A 177 10.16 3.59 13.09
N ASP A 178 11.30 4.00 12.54
CA ASP A 178 11.41 5.16 11.65
C ASP A 178 11.44 4.70 10.18
N LEU A 179 10.28 4.22 9.70
CA LEU A 179 10.11 3.70 8.34
C LEU A 179 9.29 4.67 7.49
N PRO A 180 9.62 4.84 6.20
CA PRO A 180 8.92 5.80 5.35
C PRO A 180 7.52 5.30 4.94
N PRO A 181 6.52 6.20 4.85
CA PRO A 181 5.24 5.89 4.20
C PRO A 181 5.42 5.74 2.67
N LEU A 182 4.41 5.21 1.99
CA LEU A 182 4.37 5.21 0.52
C LEU A 182 4.22 6.62 -0.05
N ALA A 183 3.55 7.52 0.66
CA ALA A 183 3.39 8.91 0.27
C ALA A 183 2.97 9.80 1.45
N ILE A 184 3.17 11.10 1.30
CA ILE A 184 2.68 12.16 2.21
C ILE A 184 1.71 13.03 1.42
N GLY A 185 0.58 13.38 2.05
CA GLY A 185 -0.49 14.13 1.41
C GLY A 185 -0.06 15.54 1.04
N GLN A 186 -0.26 15.91 -0.23
CA GLN A 186 0.00 17.24 -0.76
C GLN A 186 -1.33 17.90 -1.18
N ILE A 187 -1.46 19.22 -0.96
CA ILE A 187 -2.58 20.02 -1.43
C ILE A 187 -2.02 21.17 -2.27
N ASP A 188 -2.41 21.22 -3.55
CA ASP A 188 -1.89 22.24 -4.48
C ASP A 188 -2.23 23.66 -4.03
N GLY A 189 -1.24 24.55 -4.07
CA GLY A 189 -1.36 25.95 -3.67
C GLY A 189 -1.46 26.21 -2.17
N LEU A 190 -1.47 25.18 -1.32
CA LEU A 190 -1.49 25.33 0.14
C LEU A 190 -0.06 25.36 0.71
N ILE A 191 0.18 26.26 1.66
CA ILE A 191 1.48 26.47 2.31
C ILE A 191 1.42 25.85 3.72
N PRO A 192 2.52 25.24 4.24
CA PRO A 192 2.56 24.67 5.58
C PRO A 192 1.93 25.58 6.66
N GLY A 193 1.12 24.99 7.52
CA GLY A 193 0.39 25.66 8.60
C GLY A 193 -0.91 26.36 8.19
N GLN A 194 -1.25 26.46 6.90
CA GLN A 194 -2.56 26.96 6.47
C GLN A 194 -3.65 25.94 6.77
N ALA A 195 -4.87 26.40 7.06
CA ALA A 195 -6.00 25.51 7.30
C ALA A 195 -6.38 24.75 6.03
N ILE A 196 -6.56 23.43 6.14
CA ILE A 196 -7.19 22.61 5.11
C ILE A 196 -8.69 22.93 5.09
N LEU A 197 -9.21 23.36 3.95
CA LEU A 197 -10.60 23.78 3.77
C LEU A 197 -11.49 22.64 3.25
N PRO A 198 -12.82 22.73 3.42
CA PRO A 198 -13.74 21.80 2.79
C PRO A 198 -13.53 21.73 1.28
N TYR A 199 -13.53 20.51 0.75
CA TYR A 199 -13.33 20.18 -0.66
C TYR A 199 -11.90 20.43 -1.19
N ASP A 200 -10.94 20.77 -0.33
CA ASP A 200 -9.54 20.75 -0.73
C ASP A 200 -9.15 19.31 -1.11
N ARG A 201 -8.50 19.17 -2.26
CA ARG A 201 -8.05 17.88 -2.77
C ARG A 201 -6.67 17.56 -2.25
N MET A 202 -6.57 16.47 -1.51
CA MET A 202 -5.30 15.90 -1.11
C MET A 202 -4.84 14.87 -2.16
N VAL A 203 -3.56 14.95 -2.50
CA VAL A 203 -2.90 14.14 -3.52
C VAL A 203 -1.74 13.39 -2.89
N PHE A 204 -1.63 12.10 -3.18
CA PHE A 204 -0.56 11.23 -2.72
C PHE A 204 0.10 10.63 -3.95
N GLU A 205 1.30 11.12 -4.28
CA GLU A 205 2.16 10.51 -5.28
C GLU A 205 2.94 9.38 -4.60
N VAL A 206 2.67 8.14 -5.00
CA VAL A 206 3.29 6.96 -4.39
C VAL A 206 4.75 6.89 -4.79
N ASP A 207 5.62 6.72 -3.80
CA ASP A 207 7.04 6.50 -3.97
C ASP A 207 7.30 5.07 -4.48
N LEU A 208 7.55 4.96 -5.78
CA LEU A 208 7.85 3.71 -6.47
C LEU A 208 9.34 3.36 -6.44
N ASP A 209 10.19 4.25 -5.88
CA ASP A 209 11.63 4.03 -5.78
C ASP A 209 12.01 3.25 -4.50
N GLN A 210 11.07 3.01 -3.58
CA GLN A 210 11.31 2.16 -2.40
C GLN A 210 11.62 0.72 -2.82
N ILE A 211 12.58 0.10 -2.12
CA ILE A 211 13.06 -1.26 -2.47
C ILE A 211 11.92 -2.27 -2.58
N ALA A 212 10.93 -2.19 -1.68
CA ALA A 212 9.79 -3.10 -1.64
C ALA A 212 8.48 -2.46 -2.14
N ALA A 213 8.54 -1.37 -2.92
CA ALA A 213 7.34 -0.66 -3.39
C ALA A 213 6.38 -1.61 -4.13
N LYS A 214 6.93 -2.53 -4.94
CA LYS A 214 6.15 -3.48 -5.72
C LYS A 214 5.40 -4.46 -4.81
N GLU A 215 6.07 -5.01 -3.81
CA GLU A 215 5.50 -5.96 -2.87
C GLU A 215 4.49 -5.29 -1.94
N LEU A 216 4.77 -4.06 -1.49
CA LEU A 216 3.85 -3.26 -0.69
C LEU A 216 2.56 -2.93 -1.47
N LEU A 217 2.63 -2.75 -2.79
CA LEU A 217 1.46 -2.42 -3.62
C LEU A 217 0.69 -3.64 -4.11
N PHE A 218 1.40 -4.64 -4.60
CA PHE A 218 0.83 -5.77 -5.34
C PHE A 218 0.87 -7.10 -4.58
N GLY A 219 1.50 -7.15 -3.41
CA GLY A 219 1.67 -8.36 -2.60
C GLY A 219 2.91 -9.16 -2.97
N VAL A 220 3.01 -10.38 -2.43
CA VAL A 220 4.12 -11.31 -2.68
C VAL A 220 3.64 -12.41 -3.62
N ASP A 221 4.49 -12.78 -4.57
CA ASP A 221 4.26 -13.80 -5.62
C ASP A 221 3.16 -13.46 -6.63
N GLU A 222 1.91 -13.35 -6.20
CA GLU A 222 0.74 -13.15 -7.06
C GLU A 222 -0.13 -11.99 -6.60
N PHE A 223 -0.51 -11.13 -7.55
CA PHE A 223 -1.41 -10.01 -7.30
C PHE A 223 -2.82 -10.50 -6.99
N CYS A 224 -3.39 -10.06 -5.87
CA CYS A 224 -4.71 -10.54 -5.44
C CYS A 224 -5.89 -9.91 -6.21
N GLY A 225 -5.63 -8.95 -7.10
CA GLY A 225 -6.65 -8.24 -7.90
C GLY A 225 -6.98 -6.83 -7.40
N ARG A 226 -6.51 -6.47 -6.20
CA ARG A 226 -6.72 -5.14 -5.63
C ARG A 226 -5.46 -4.60 -4.93
N VAL A 227 -5.28 -3.29 -5.01
CA VAL A 227 -4.29 -2.55 -4.22
C VAL A 227 -5.00 -1.97 -3.00
N ASN A 228 -4.37 -2.08 -1.83
CA ASN A 228 -4.99 -1.74 -0.56
C ASN A 228 -4.08 -0.80 0.22
N PHE A 229 -4.66 0.29 0.71
CA PHE A 229 -3.95 1.32 1.46
C PHE A 229 -4.59 1.59 2.81
N VAL A 230 -3.79 2.18 3.68
CA VAL A 230 -4.25 2.83 4.89
C VAL A 230 -3.84 4.30 4.86
N LEU A 231 -4.81 5.20 4.96
CA LEU A 231 -4.54 6.60 5.31
C LEU A 231 -4.48 6.70 6.83
N ALA A 232 -3.43 7.35 7.34
CA ALA A 232 -3.24 7.59 8.76
C ALA A 232 -2.66 8.99 9.01
N SER A 233 -2.89 9.51 10.20
CA SER A 233 -2.24 10.70 10.70
C SER A 233 -2.12 10.59 12.21
N TRP A 234 -1.07 11.21 12.74
CA TRP A 234 -0.85 11.32 14.17
C TRP A 234 -1.42 12.59 14.78
N GLN A 235 -2.19 13.35 14.01
CA GLN A 235 -2.88 14.54 14.51
C GLN A 235 -3.68 14.19 15.78
N GLU A 236 -3.24 14.68 16.93
CA GLU A 236 -3.93 14.41 18.20
C GLU A 236 -5.25 15.18 18.24
N PRO A 237 -6.36 14.52 18.63
CA PRO A 237 -7.64 15.19 18.77
C PRO A 237 -7.59 16.13 19.97
N THR A 238 -7.72 17.44 19.74
CA THR A 238 -7.75 18.44 20.82
C THR A 238 -9.09 18.41 21.58
N ASP A 239 -10.19 18.09 20.89
CA ASP A 239 -11.48 17.75 21.49
C ASP A 239 -12.34 16.86 20.57
N MET A 240 -13.54 16.49 21.00
CA MET A 240 -14.45 15.61 20.24
C MET A 240 -15.09 16.28 19.01
N SER A 241 -14.81 17.57 18.77
CA SER A 241 -15.44 18.40 17.74
C SER A 241 -14.46 19.10 16.81
N SER A 242 -13.16 19.01 17.08
CA SER A 242 -12.09 19.71 16.38
C SER A 242 -10.74 19.01 16.59
N GLY A 243 -9.81 19.25 15.67
CA GLY A 243 -8.42 18.80 15.84
C GLY A 243 -8.06 17.46 15.22
N PHE A 244 -8.78 16.99 14.19
CA PHE A 244 -8.35 15.84 13.37
C PHE A 244 -8.71 16.01 11.89
N HIS A 245 -7.95 15.35 11.02
CA HIS A 245 -8.22 15.32 9.58
C HIS A 245 -9.50 14.53 9.30
N SER A 246 -10.28 14.91 8.28
CA SER A 246 -11.45 14.14 7.86
C SER A 246 -11.67 14.20 6.35
N PHE A 247 -12.03 13.07 5.76
CA PHE A 247 -12.13 12.86 4.33
C PHE A 247 -13.49 12.29 3.92
N PHE A 248 -13.92 12.66 2.72
CA PHE A 248 -15.14 12.15 2.12
C PHE A 248 -15.02 10.67 1.80
N MET A 249 -15.97 9.88 2.29
CA MET A 249 -16.10 8.45 1.97
C MET A 249 -17.18 8.26 0.90
N ARG A 250 -17.18 7.09 0.27
CA ARG A 250 -18.01 6.77 -0.89
C ARG A 250 -19.50 6.95 -0.63
N GLU A 251 -19.97 6.70 0.59
CA GLU A 251 -21.39 6.80 0.97
C GLU A 251 -21.83 8.25 1.23
N ASN A 252 -20.93 9.23 1.18
CA ASN A 252 -21.28 10.62 1.41
C ASN A 252 -22.21 11.16 0.31
N PRO A 253 -23.31 11.84 0.66
CA PRO A 253 -24.18 12.49 -0.32
C PRO A 253 -23.45 13.43 -1.28
N ASP A 254 -22.44 14.18 -0.83
CA ASP A 254 -21.67 15.07 -1.69
C ASP A 254 -20.86 14.29 -2.73
N VAL A 255 -20.40 13.08 -2.40
CA VAL A 255 -19.76 12.17 -3.36
C VAL A 255 -20.79 11.59 -4.32
N ILE A 256 -21.92 11.09 -3.80
CA ILE A 256 -23.01 10.48 -4.59
C ILE A 256 -23.57 11.47 -5.62
N PHE A 257 -23.69 12.75 -5.27
CA PHE A 257 -24.20 13.80 -6.15
C PHE A 257 -23.11 14.54 -6.94
N GLY A 258 -21.83 14.17 -6.79
CA GLY A 258 -20.71 14.70 -7.58
C GLY A 258 -20.23 16.10 -7.18
N PHE A 259 -20.45 16.50 -5.92
CA PHE A 259 -19.92 17.73 -5.32
C PHE A 259 -18.55 17.54 -4.68
N ALA A 260 -18.20 16.32 -4.28
CA ALA A 260 -16.89 15.93 -3.73
C ALA A 260 -16.42 14.61 -4.35
N ALA A 261 -15.15 14.27 -4.16
CA ALA A 261 -14.58 12.98 -4.53
C ALA A 261 -14.15 12.19 -3.27
N ALA A 262 -14.65 10.96 -3.16
CA ALA A 262 -14.01 9.94 -2.33
C ALA A 262 -12.68 9.51 -2.97
N ALA A 263 -11.97 8.58 -2.33
CA ALA A 263 -10.65 8.18 -2.80
C ALA A 263 -10.70 7.64 -4.25
N THR A 264 -9.76 8.10 -5.08
CA THR A 264 -9.57 7.64 -6.47
C THR A 264 -8.09 7.33 -6.67
N LEU A 265 -7.79 6.15 -7.20
CA LEU A 265 -6.44 5.72 -7.56
C LEU A 265 -6.29 5.80 -9.07
N SER A 266 -5.25 6.48 -9.53
CA SER A 266 -4.90 6.55 -10.95
C SER A 266 -3.44 6.20 -11.14
N GLY A 267 -3.10 5.63 -12.28
CA GLY A 267 -1.73 5.25 -12.55
C GLY A 267 -1.52 4.67 -13.93
N GLU A 268 -0.28 4.25 -14.15
CA GLU A 268 0.19 3.56 -15.34
C GLU A 268 0.88 2.27 -14.92
N ILE A 269 0.28 1.14 -15.32
CA ILE A 269 0.80 -0.20 -15.04
C ILE A 269 1.08 -0.91 -16.35
N GLU A 270 2.18 -1.64 -16.41
CA GLU A 270 2.55 -2.49 -17.53
C GLU A 270 2.63 -3.94 -17.06
N ILE A 271 1.96 -4.84 -17.79
CA ILE A 271 2.13 -6.28 -17.62
C ILE A 271 3.20 -6.73 -18.62
N VAL A 272 4.36 -7.10 -18.10
CA VAL A 272 5.48 -7.61 -18.91
C VAL A 272 5.36 -9.12 -19.08
N ALA A 273 5.95 -9.63 -20.16
CA ALA A 273 5.96 -11.07 -20.40
C ALA A 273 6.68 -11.80 -19.25
N ALA A 274 6.24 -13.05 -18.99
CA ALA A 274 6.96 -13.94 -18.08
C ALA A 274 8.44 -14.01 -18.46
N CYS A 275 9.30 -13.93 -17.46
CA CYS A 275 10.74 -14.11 -17.59
C CYS A 275 11.18 -15.24 -16.67
N PRO A 276 10.90 -16.51 -17.02
CA PRO A 276 11.26 -17.67 -16.17
C PRO A 276 12.76 -17.73 -15.85
N GLU A 277 13.58 -17.08 -16.66
CA GLU A 277 15.02 -17.01 -16.48
C GLU A 277 15.49 -15.99 -15.41
N ASP A 278 14.60 -15.09 -14.96
CA ASP A 278 14.78 -14.16 -13.82
C ASP A 278 14.17 -14.82 -12.57
N ILE A 279 15.02 -15.56 -11.86
CA ILE A 279 14.65 -16.52 -10.81
C ILE A 279 14.63 -15.81 -9.45
N ASP A 280 15.48 -14.79 -9.25
CA ASP A 280 15.45 -13.99 -8.02
C ASP A 280 14.44 -12.84 -8.06
N GLY A 281 13.88 -12.54 -9.24
CA GLY A 281 12.77 -11.60 -9.43
C GLY A 281 13.20 -10.13 -9.47
N ASP A 282 14.50 -9.85 -9.61
CA ASP A 282 15.05 -8.49 -9.63
C ASP A 282 14.76 -7.73 -10.95
N GLY A 283 14.21 -8.42 -11.95
CA GLY A 283 13.88 -7.88 -13.27
C GLY A 283 14.98 -8.03 -14.30
N THR A 284 16.11 -8.65 -13.96
CA THR A 284 17.29 -8.83 -14.82
C THR A 284 17.82 -10.26 -14.75
N VAL A 285 17.83 -10.95 -15.89
CA VAL A 285 18.52 -12.24 -16.03
C VAL A 285 20.04 -12.03 -15.99
N ALA A 286 20.65 -12.32 -14.85
CA ALA A 286 22.03 -12.04 -14.54
C ALA A 286 22.73 -13.23 -13.85
N PHE A 287 23.89 -12.94 -13.25
CA PHE A 287 24.67 -13.95 -12.55
C PHE A 287 24.01 -14.42 -11.25
N ALA A 288 23.14 -13.59 -10.65
CA ALA A 288 22.43 -13.95 -9.43
C ALA A 288 21.45 -15.11 -9.68
N ASP A 289 20.69 -15.09 -10.77
CA ASP A 289 19.82 -16.20 -11.19
C ASP A 289 20.58 -17.51 -11.37
N LEU A 290 21.77 -17.44 -11.99
CA LEU A 290 22.63 -18.62 -12.11
C LEU A 290 23.03 -19.19 -10.76
N LEU A 291 23.26 -18.36 -9.75
CA LEU A 291 23.59 -18.85 -8.41
C LEU A 291 22.39 -19.56 -7.77
N VAL A 292 21.17 -19.13 -8.05
CA VAL A 292 19.96 -19.81 -7.58
C VAL A 292 19.83 -21.19 -8.23
N VAL A 293 19.92 -21.29 -9.57
CA VAL A 293 19.89 -22.58 -10.29
C VAL A 293 20.97 -23.55 -9.78
N LEU A 294 22.19 -23.04 -9.61
CA LEU A 294 23.31 -23.85 -9.13
C LEU A 294 23.15 -24.25 -7.65
N GLY A 295 22.48 -23.43 -6.85
CA GLY A 295 22.12 -23.75 -5.47
C GLY A 295 21.11 -24.89 -5.37
N ASP A 296 20.18 -24.96 -6.32
CA ASP A 296 19.08 -25.93 -6.36
C ASP A 296 19.39 -27.18 -7.19
N TRP A 297 20.66 -27.44 -7.49
CA TRP A 297 21.06 -28.52 -8.40
C TRP A 297 20.46 -29.89 -8.03
N ASN A 298 19.90 -30.58 -9.03
CA ASN A 298 19.25 -31.88 -8.91
C ASN A 298 18.00 -31.87 -7.99
N CYS A 299 17.40 -30.69 -7.78
CA CYS A 299 16.10 -30.56 -7.15
C CYS A 299 14.97 -30.92 -8.14
N SER A 300 13.95 -31.63 -7.65
CA SER A 300 12.76 -32.03 -8.44
C SER A 300 11.46 -31.36 -7.95
N THR A 301 11.58 -30.46 -6.98
CA THR A 301 10.48 -29.72 -6.37
C THR A 301 10.69 -28.20 -6.44
N CYS A 302 11.79 -27.76 -7.06
CA CYS A 302 12.19 -26.36 -7.18
C CYS A 302 11.76 -25.83 -8.54
N SER A 303 10.46 -25.62 -8.72
CA SER A 303 9.88 -25.25 -10.02
C SER A 303 10.34 -23.88 -10.53
N GLN A 304 10.78 -22.98 -9.64
CA GLN A 304 11.37 -21.70 -10.04
C GLN A 304 12.75 -21.87 -10.69
N SER A 305 13.52 -22.87 -10.26
CA SER A 305 14.87 -23.16 -10.78
C SER A 305 14.87 -24.18 -11.93
N ASP A 306 13.73 -24.86 -12.17
CA ASP A 306 13.45 -25.77 -13.29
C ASP A 306 12.84 -24.96 -14.44
N VAL A 307 13.69 -24.10 -15.03
CA VAL A 307 13.35 -23.07 -16.01
C VAL A 307 12.83 -23.67 -17.32
N ASP A 308 13.33 -24.84 -17.72
CA ASP A 308 12.85 -25.52 -18.93
C ASP A 308 11.72 -26.54 -18.67
N GLU A 309 11.25 -26.61 -17.42
CA GLU A 309 10.15 -27.44 -16.93
C GLU A 309 10.33 -28.94 -17.26
N ASP A 310 11.56 -29.44 -17.28
CA ASP A 310 11.85 -30.84 -17.57
C ASP A 310 11.65 -31.77 -16.35
N GLY A 311 11.39 -31.17 -15.18
CA GLY A 311 11.11 -31.84 -13.91
C GLY A 311 12.35 -31.99 -13.02
N MET A 312 13.51 -31.46 -13.40
CA MET A 312 14.73 -31.53 -12.62
C MET A 312 15.71 -30.38 -12.91
N VAL A 313 16.05 -29.62 -11.86
CA VAL A 313 17.07 -28.57 -11.96
C VAL A 313 18.42 -29.16 -12.34
N GLY A 314 18.98 -28.72 -13.47
CA GLY A 314 20.19 -29.25 -14.04
C GLY A 314 20.84 -28.32 -15.06
N PHE A 315 21.59 -28.94 -15.99
CA PHE A 315 22.40 -28.18 -16.94
C PHE A 315 21.54 -27.49 -18.02
N SER A 316 20.37 -28.05 -18.33
CA SER A 316 19.41 -27.44 -19.24
C SER A 316 18.92 -26.08 -18.72
N ASP A 317 18.61 -25.97 -17.43
CA ASP A 317 18.18 -24.71 -16.81
C ASP A 317 19.26 -23.63 -16.86
N VAL A 318 20.51 -24.01 -16.59
CA VAL A 318 21.65 -23.10 -16.74
C VAL A 318 21.75 -22.56 -18.18
N LEU A 319 21.48 -23.40 -19.18
CA LEU A 319 21.46 -22.94 -20.57
C LEU A 319 20.27 -22.02 -20.86
N ALA A 320 19.11 -22.26 -20.25
CA ALA A 320 17.94 -21.41 -20.38
C ALA A 320 18.23 -20.00 -19.86
N VAL A 321 18.76 -19.87 -18.63
CA VAL A 321 19.17 -18.59 -18.03
C VAL A 321 20.19 -17.86 -18.91
N ILE A 322 21.26 -18.55 -19.35
CA ILE A 322 22.29 -17.93 -20.20
C ILE A 322 21.74 -17.51 -21.57
N ALA A 323 20.76 -18.22 -22.10
CA ALA A 323 20.16 -17.91 -23.40
C ALA A 323 19.35 -16.60 -23.39
N LYS A 324 18.94 -16.11 -22.21
CA LYS A 324 18.14 -14.89 -22.02
C LYS A 324 18.83 -13.80 -21.21
N TRP A 325 20.15 -13.85 -21.14
CA TRP A 325 20.96 -12.86 -20.41
C TRP A 325 20.60 -11.40 -20.72
N GLY A 326 20.35 -10.62 -19.68
CA GLY A 326 19.96 -9.21 -19.78
C GLY A 326 18.56 -8.95 -19.20
N GLY A 327 17.98 -7.79 -19.53
CA GLY A 327 16.68 -7.41 -19.00
C GLY A 327 15.55 -8.27 -19.55
N CYS A 328 14.53 -8.50 -18.71
CA CYS A 328 13.27 -9.09 -19.11
C CYS A 328 12.47 -8.07 -19.93
N SER A 329 12.60 -8.11 -21.26
CA SER A 329 11.89 -7.24 -22.22
C SER A 329 10.95 -8.03 -23.12
#